data_AF-A0A7L5ZL07-F1
#
_entry.id   AF-A0A7L5ZL07-F1
#
_cell.length_a   1.000
_cell.length_b   1.000
_cell.length_c   1.000
_cell.angle_alpha   90.00
_cell.angle_beta   90.00
_cell.angle_gamma   90.00
#
_symmetry.space_group_name_H-M   'P 1'
#
loop_
_entity.id
_entity.type
_entity.pdbx_description
1 polymer ?
#
loop_
_entity_poly.entity_id
_entity_poly.type
_entity_poly.pdbx_seq_one_letter_code
_entity_poly.pdbx_strand_id
1 'polypeptide(L)' 'MYNWGSRYGRSHLGLNGVGPGDLVLSGTGPTERKTSKRADIVVEVQDDHLRVIGGDIKGRVVERDVKRSEFYGWVDA' A
#
# COMPACT_ATOMS: atom_id res chain seq x y z
N MET A 1 -6.41 10.38 0.61
CA MET A 1 -6.22 9.28 -0.36
C MET A 1 -7.46 8.39 -0.45
N TYR A 2 -7.90 7.75 0.65
CA TYR A 2 -9.04 6.82 0.62
C TYR A 2 -10.37 7.43 0.12
N ASN A 3 -10.76 8.63 0.57
CA ASN A 3 -12.01 9.26 0.10
C ASN A 3 -11.98 9.66 -1.39
N TRP A 4 -10.83 10.14 -1.88
CA TRP A 4 -10.68 10.49 -3.29
C TRP A 4 -10.71 9.21 -4.13
N GLY A 5 -9.89 8.21 -3.78
CA GLY A 5 -9.86 6.95 -4.51
C GLY A 5 -11.23 6.28 -4.51
N SER A 6 -11.93 6.25 -3.37
CA SER A 6 -13.28 5.67 -3.29
C SER A 6 -14.28 6.41 -4.17
N ARG A 7 -14.23 7.74 -4.23
CA ARG A 7 -15.11 8.55 -5.10
C ARG A 7 -14.91 8.23 -6.59
N TYR A 8 -13.68 7.90 -6.99
CA TYR A 8 -13.32 7.62 -8.38
C TYR A 8 -13.22 6.12 -8.70
N GLY A 9 -13.61 5.24 -7.78
CA GLY A 9 -13.53 3.78 -7.98
C GLY A 9 -12.11 3.22 -8.00
N ARG A 10 -11.15 3.98 -7.47
CA ARG A 10 -9.70 3.75 -7.53
C ARG A 10 -9.10 3.16 -6.26
N SER A 11 -9.88 3.05 -5.18
CA SER A 11 -9.40 2.52 -3.89
C SER A 11 -9.99 1.15 -3.62
N HIS A 12 -9.15 0.22 -3.19
CA HIS A 12 -9.51 -1.17 -2.99
C HIS A 12 -9.09 -1.66 -1.61
N LEU A 13 -9.94 -2.46 -0.97
CA LEU A 13 -9.61 -3.18 0.26
C LEU A 13 -8.90 -4.50 -0.04
N GLY A 14 -8.01 -4.92 0.86
CA GLY A 14 -7.17 -6.10 0.64
C GLY A 14 -6.11 -5.84 -0.42
N LEU A 15 -5.63 -6.91 -1.07
CA LEU A 15 -4.56 -6.84 -2.08
C LEU A 15 -4.90 -7.58 -3.38
N ASN A 16 -6.17 -7.91 -3.58
CA ASN A 16 -6.60 -8.52 -4.83
C ASN A 16 -6.54 -7.47 -5.93
N GLY A 17 -5.88 -7.79 -7.04
CA GLY A 17 -5.76 -6.92 -8.21
C GLY A 17 -4.61 -5.89 -8.15
N VAL A 18 -3.85 -5.84 -7.05
CA VAL A 18 -2.68 -4.95 -6.96
C VAL A 18 -1.63 -5.31 -8.02
N GLY A 19 -1.03 -4.30 -8.62
CA GLY A 19 0.01 -4.41 -9.64
C GLY A 19 1.18 -3.44 -9.42
N PRO A 20 2.28 -3.59 -10.20
CA PRO A 20 3.36 -2.62 -10.22
C PRO A 20 2.86 -1.21 -10.59
N GLY A 21 3.36 -0.20 -9.88
CA GLY A 21 2.97 1.21 -10.03
C GLY A 21 1.87 1.65 -9.07
N ASP A 22 1.10 0.72 -8.49
CA ASP A 22 0.05 1.06 -7.54
C ASP A 22 0.61 1.56 -6.20
N LEU A 23 -0.22 2.32 -5.48
CA LEU A 23 0.09 2.77 -4.13
C LEU A 23 -0.57 1.84 -3.11
N VAL A 24 0.23 1.20 -2.26
CA VAL A 24 -0.25 0.32 -1.18
C VAL A 24 -0.18 1.01 0.18
N LEU A 25 -1.14 0.68 1.05
CA LEU A 25 -1.30 1.30 2.35
C LEU A 25 -1.13 0.25 3.46
N SER A 26 -0.20 0.49 4.38
CA SER A 26 0.10 -0.41 5.50
C SER A 26 -0.47 0.07 6.84
N GLY A 27 -0.75 -0.87 7.75
CA GLY A 27 -1.39 -0.60 9.05
C GLY A 27 -2.77 -1.26 9.19
N THR A 28 -3.65 -0.70 10.03
CA THR A 28 -5.03 -1.21 10.23
C THR A 28 -6.12 -0.21 9.82
N GLY A 29 -5.81 0.66 8.86
CA GLY A 29 -6.84 1.43 8.15
C GLY A 29 -7.75 0.49 7.33
N PRO A 30 -8.99 0.87 6.96
CA PRO A 30 -9.70 2.10 7.33
C PRO A 30 -10.40 2.05 8.70
N THR A 31 -10.38 0.91 9.40
CA THR A 31 -11.07 0.69 10.68
C THR A 31 -10.63 1.70 11.74
N GLU A 32 -9.34 2.01 11.79
CA GLU A 32 -8.80 3.08 12.63
C GLU A 32 -7.81 3.95 11.83
N ARG A 33 -8.20 5.17 11.46
CA ARG A 33 -7.33 6.06 10.67
C ARG A 33 -6.01 6.42 11.36
N LYS A 34 -5.92 6.28 12.69
CA LYS A 34 -4.71 6.55 13.47
C LYS A 34 -3.62 5.48 13.31
N THR A 35 -3.92 4.35 12.67
CA THR A 35 -3.00 3.21 12.56
C THR A 35 -2.42 3.02 11.16
N SER A 36 -2.73 3.89 10.20
CA SER A 36 -2.02 3.95 8.92
C SER A 36 -0.55 4.24 9.18
N LYS A 37 0.34 3.34 8.75
CA LYS A 37 1.78 3.42 9.00
C LYS A 37 2.50 4.08 7.83
N ARG A 38 2.24 3.62 6.60
CA ARG A 38 2.97 4.06 5.39
C ARG A 38 2.11 3.95 4.14
N ALA A 39 2.50 4.72 3.14
CA ALA A 39 2.12 4.53 1.74
C ALA A 39 3.40 4.26 0.94
N ASP A 40 3.40 3.17 0.17
CA ASP A 40 4.56 2.73 -0.63
C ASP A 40 4.11 2.45 -2.07
N ILE A 41 5.02 2.57 -3.04
CA ILE A 41 4.76 2.25 -4.46
C ILE A 41 5.16 0.79 -4.71
N VAL A 42 4.29 0.02 -5.36
CA VAL A 42 4.59 -1.37 -5.72
C VAL A 42 5.54 -1.43 -6.91
N VAL A 43 6.61 -2.21 -6.77
CA VAL A 43 7.58 -2.51 -7.85
C VAL A 43 7.30 -3.90 -8.43
N GLU A 44 6.98 -4.86 -7.57
CA GLU A 44 6.77 -6.26 -7.95
C GLU A 44 5.73 -6.91 -7.01
N VAL A 45 4.91 -7.80 -7.57
CA VAL A 45 3.89 -8.55 -6.84
C VAL A 45 4.30 -10.01 -6.78
N GLN A 46 4.42 -10.54 -5.56
CA GLN A 46 4.72 -11.94 -5.30
C GLN A 46 3.62 -12.56 -4.44
N ASP A 47 3.64 -13.89 -4.32
CA ASP A 47 2.58 -14.67 -3.69
C ASP A 47 2.39 -14.31 -2.20
N ASP A 48 3.48 -14.11 -1.46
CA ASP A 48 3.47 -13.85 -0.02
C ASP A 48 3.88 -12.41 0.37
N HIS A 49 4.52 -11.68 -0.54
CA HIS A 49 4.99 -10.31 -0.31
C HIS A 49 4.87 -9.41 -1.54
N LEU A 50 5.05 -8.11 -1.32
CA LEU A 50 5.22 -7.11 -2.36
C LEU A 50 6.62 -6.52 -2.24
N ARG A 51 7.30 -6.32 -3.36
CA ARG A 51 8.47 -5.43 -3.40
C ARG A 51 7.98 -4.01 -3.59
N VAL A 52 8.38 -3.11 -2.70
CA VAL A 52 7.89 -1.74 -2.68
C VAL A 52 9.01 -0.73 -2.52
N ILE A 53 8.81 0.47 -3.08
CA ILE A 53 9.63 1.66 -2.80
C ILE A 53 8.86 2.57 -1.86
N GLY A 54 9.48 2.87 -0.72
CA GLY A 54 8.84 3.59 0.38
C GLY A 54 9.76 4.56 1.08
N GLY A 55 9.22 5.71 1.48
CA GLY A 55 9.92 6.72 2.26
C GLY A 55 9.92 6.46 3.77
N ASP A 56 10.57 7.36 4.50
CA ASP A 56 10.64 7.38 5.98
C ASP A 56 11.14 6.06 6.61
N ILE A 57 12.08 5.40 5.93
CA ILE A 57 12.86 4.31 6.52
C ILE A 57 14.19 4.87 6.96
N LYS A 58 14.27 5.23 8.24
CA LYS A 58 15.45 5.87 8.83
C LYS A 58 15.83 7.15 8.04
N GLY A 59 14.82 7.92 7.63
CA GLY A 59 14.99 9.16 6.86
C GLY A 59 15.38 8.98 5.39
N ARG A 60 15.17 7.79 4.80
CA ARG A 60 15.53 7.49 3.41
C ARG A 60 14.37 6.86 2.64
N VAL A 61 14.44 6.98 1.31
CA VAL A 61 13.66 6.15 0.38
C VAL A 61 14.44 4.85 0.16
N VAL A 62 13.77 3.72 0.36
CA VAL A 62 14.38 2.40 0.17
C VAL A 62 13.41 1.47 -0.55
N GLU A 63 13.97 0.57 -1.34
CA GLU A 63 13.28 -0.60 -1.87
C GLU A 63 13.35 -1.74 -0.86
N ARG A 64 12.24 -2.45 -0.64
CA ARG A 64 12.14 -3.53 0.35
C ARG A 64 11.01 -4.50 0.02
N ASP A 65 11.17 -5.74 0.49
CA ASP A 65 10.11 -6.74 0.47
C ASP A 65 9.26 -6.62 1.74
N VAL A 66 7.94 -6.57 1.59
CA VAL A 66 6.97 -6.42 2.70
C VAL A 66 5.86 -7.44 2.56
N LYS A 67 5.56 -8.16 3.64
CA LYS A 67 4.54 -9.21 3.64
C LYS A 67 3.17 -8.65 3.27
N ARG A 68 2.40 -9.40 2.48
CA ARG A 68 1.04 -9.03 2.08
C ARG A 68 0.12 -8.70 3.26
N SER A 69 0.31 -9.36 4.40
CA SER A 69 -0.47 -9.14 5.63
C SER A 69 -0.27 -7.78 6.28
N GLU A 70 0.76 -7.02 5.90
CA GLU A 70 1.00 -5.68 6.46
C GLU A 70 0.17 -4.59 5.78
N PHE A 71 -0.42 -4.90 4.64
CA PHE A 71 -1.23 -3.97 3.86
C PHE A 71 -2.72 -4.23 4.07
N TYR A 72 -3.50 -3.16 4.08
CA TYR A 72 -4.95 -3.23 4.23
C TYR A 72 -5.70 -2.82 2.96
N GLY A 73 -5.02 -2.15 2.03
CA GLY A 73 -5.64 -1.64 0.81
C GLY A 73 -4.64 -0.99 -0.11
N TRP A 74 -5.11 -0.65 -1.31
CA TRP A 74 -4.31 -0.03 -2.36
C TRP A 74 -5.14 0.95 -3.18
N VAL A 75 -4.44 1.78 -3.94
CA VAL A 75 -5.01 2.75 -4.89
C VAL A 75 -4.31 2.55 -6.24
N ASP A 76 -5.09 2.38 -7.30
CA ASP A 76 -4.56 2.24 -8.65
C ASP A 76 -4.06 3.60 -9.18
N ALA A 77 -2.92 3.59 -9.88
CA ALA A 77 -2.24 4.79 -10.37
C ALA A 77 -2.89 5.38 -11.63
#